data_AF-A0A542G4J5-F1
#
_entry.id   AF-A0A542G4J5-F1
#
_cell.length_a   1.000
_cell.length_b   1.000
_cell.length_c   1.000
_cell.angle_alpha   90.00
_cell.angle_beta   90.00
_cell.angle_gamma   90.00
#
_symmetry.space_group_name_H-M   'P 1'
#
loop_
_entity.id
_entity.type
_entity.pdbx_description
1 polymer ?
#
loop_
_entity_poly.entity_id
_entity_poly.type
_entity_poly.pdbx_seq_one_letter_code
_entity_poly.pdbx_strand_id
1 'polypeptide(L)'
;MNLDRAFSVVTALPAYTAAVAELPVSAVLTEDLRGAVAVVPGAGDWWQGLLAARAAGASAVVLVDPAVLPRGTVESERWPGDIPVIVERPRLRPDVVSDAIQARGGSPARIITVECAAPAAGVGALIRDGFGWMRSLAGGSLALQSSVATAHSRIALLNSGEYTGGAVPATLSATAIGGPHDGGLLQVLVLGEVRTEVTFDQPAGLVRVESLKGEGAFRAPVRYESSARLALRRAIGACLSDRPSADLEELLQDMALTQALLDG
;
A
#
# COMPACT_ATOMS: atom_id res chain seq x y z
N MET A 1 32.53 4.03 -0.49
CA MET A 1 31.31 4.78 -0.84
C MET A 1 31.07 5.77 0.28
N ASN A 2 31.14 7.07 0.01
CA ASN A 2 31.10 8.10 1.06
C ASN A 2 29.67 8.18 1.63
N LEU A 3 29.50 7.77 2.90
CA LEU A 3 28.22 7.77 3.63
C LEU A 3 27.79 9.17 4.10
N ASP A 4 28.54 10.22 3.77
CA ASP A 4 28.36 11.59 4.27
C ASP A 4 27.50 12.50 3.36
N ARG A 5 26.94 12.00 2.26
CA ARG A 5 26.15 12.84 1.34
C ARG A 5 24.67 12.53 1.44
N ALA A 6 23.88 13.54 1.78
CA ALA A 6 22.42 13.49 1.72
C ALA A 6 21.94 13.12 0.31
N PHE A 7 20.88 12.34 0.22
CA PHE A 7 20.24 11.98 -1.03
C PHE A 7 19.48 13.18 -1.60
N SER A 8 19.70 13.47 -2.87
CA SER A 8 18.93 14.47 -3.58
C SER A 8 17.51 13.97 -3.83
N VAL A 9 16.51 14.82 -3.61
CA VAL A 9 15.08 14.53 -3.78
C VAL A 9 14.45 15.57 -4.70
N VAL A 10 13.72 15.11 -5.71
CA VAL A 10 12.92 15.96 -6.62
C VAL A 10 11.45 15.78 -6.29
N THR A 11 10.78 16.85 -5.89
CA THR A 11 9.34 16.85 -5.61
C THR A 11 8.76 18.25 -5.68
N ALA A 12 7.49 18.34 -6.10
CA ALA A 12 6.66 19.54 -5.95
C ALA A 12 5.54 19.34 -4.90
N LEU A 13 5.45 18.14 -4.28
CA LEU A 13 4.37 17.81 -3.36
C LEU A 13 4.67 18.37 -1.96
N PRO A 14 3.80 19.20 -1.36
CA PRO A 14 4.06 19.84 -0.08
C PRO A 14 4.42 18.86 1.05
N ALA A 15 3.75 17.70 1.10
CA ALA A 15 4.03 16.67 2.11
C ALA A 15 5.46 16.12 2.01
N TYR A 16 6.01 16.02 0.79
CA TYR A 16 7.38 15.54 0.57
C TYR A 16 8.41 16.64 0.76
N THR A 17 8.08 17.90 0.45
CA THR A 17 8.90 19.07 0.85
C THR A 17 9.08 19.12 2.37
N ALA A 18 7.99 18.94 3.13
CA ALA A 18 8.03 18.85 4.59
C ALA A 18 8.86 17.65 5.07
N ALA A 19 8.65 16.47 4.46
CA ALA A 19 9.39 15.27 4.82
C ALA A 19 10.92 15.39 4.59
N VAL A 20 11.34 16.11 3.54
CA VAL A 20 12.77 16.41 3.32
C VAL A 20 13.30 17.34 4.42
N ALA A 21 12.54 18.36 4.81
CA ALA A 21 12.91 19.26 5.91
C ALA A 21 13.02 18.52 7.27
N GLU A 22 12.26 17.44 7.46
CA GLU A 22 12.31 16.55 8.63
C GLU A 22 13.43 15.48 8.55
N LEU A 23 14.20 15.42 7.46
CA LEU A 23 15.30 14.48 7.21
C LEU A 23 16.60 15.19 6.78
N PRO A 24 17.04 16.27 7.46
CA PRO A 24 18.10 17.16 6.94
C PRO A 24 19.49 16.51 6.80
N VAL A 25 19.74 15.41 7.52
CA VAL A 25 21.00 14.65 7.44
C VAL A 25 20.99 13.67 6.26
N SER A 26 19.81 13.27 5.78
CA SER A 26 19.65 12.18 4.82
C SER A 26 19.08 12.62 3.48
N ALA A 27 18.39 13.76 3.40
CA ALA A 27 17.71 14.22 2.21
C ALA A 27 17.93 15.73 1.97
N VAL A 28 18.03 16.13 0.70
CA VAL A 28 18.10 17.52 0.27
C VAL A 28 17.27 17.71 -1.01
N LEU A 29 16.56 18.83 -1.13
CA LEU A 29 15.83 19.13 -2.37
C LEU A 29 16.80 19.45 -3.51
N THR A 30 16.44 19.03 -4.72
CA THR A 30 17.12 19.40 -5.96
C THR A 30 16.10 19.60 -7.08
N GLU A 31 16.51 20.26 -8.15
CA GLU A 31 15.76 20.34 -9.42
C GLU A 31 16.24 19.28 -10.44
N ASP A 32 17.44 18.72 -10.24
CA ASP A 32 18.02 17.70 -11.13
C ASP A 32 17.55 16.29 -10.75
N LEU A 33 16.90 15.60 -11.67
CA LEU A 33 16.46 14.22 -11.51
C LEU A 33 17.62 13.22 -11.53
N ARG A 34 18.76 13.55 -12.13
CA ARG A 34 19.86 12.59 -12.31
C ARG A 34 20.46 12.18 -10.96
N GLY A 35 20.34 10.90 -10.64
CA GLY A 35 20.78 10.30 -9.38
C GLY A 35 19.92 10.66 -8.17
N ALA A 36 18.83 11.41 -8.34
CA ALA A 36 17.92 11.82 -7.27
C ALA A 36 16.81 10.79 -7.04
N VAL A 37 16.19 10.84 -5.86
CA VAL A 37 14.91 10.19 -5.58
C VAL A 37 13.81 11.06 -6.16
N ALA A 38 13.07 10.55 -7.14
CA ALA A 38 11.95 11.27 -7.74
C ALA A 38 10.64 10.93 -7.01
N VAL A 39 9.86 11.94 -6.63
CA VAL A 39 8.52 11.75 -6.06
C VAL A 39 7.49 11.98 -7.15
N VAL A 40 6.73 10.93 -7.47
CA VAL A 40 5.73 10.92 -8.54
C VAL A 40 4.32 10.87 -7.92
N PRO A 41 3.44 11.85 -8.22
CA PRO A 41 2.06 11.79 -7.76
C PRO A 41 1.35 10.60 -8.39
N GLY A 42 0.52 9.93 -7.60
CA GLY A 42 -0.25 8.76 -8.03
C GLY A 42 -1.54 9.07 -8.78
N ALA A 43 -1.92 10.33 -8.91
CA ALA A 43 -3.07 10.74 -9.71
C ALA A 43 -2.70 10.90 -11.19
N GLY A 44 -3.70 10.75 -12.08
CA GLY A 44 -3.51 10.89 -13.53
C GLY A 44 -2.58 9.83 -14.10
N ASP A 45 -1.76 10.22 -15.08
CA ASP A 45 -0.89 9.33 -15.85
C ASP A 45 0.44 9.03 -15.12
N TRP A 46 0.34 8.59 -13.86
CA TRP A 46 1.50 8.39 -12.98
C TRP A 46 2.56 7.45 -13.56
N TRP A 47 2.17 6.51 -14.43
CA TRP A 47 3.11 5.61 -15.11
C TRP A 47 4.05 6.36 -16.04
N GLN A 48 3.57 7.40 -16.72
CA GLN A 48 4.42 8.25 -17.54
C GLN A 48 5.42 9.02 -16.67
N GLY A 49 5.00 9.49 -15.49
CA GLY A 49 5.88 10.12 -14.51
C GLY A 49 6.97 9.17 -14.01
N LEU A 50 6.62 7.93 -13.72
CA LEU A 50 7.58 6.87 -13.36
C LEU A 50 8.59 6.61 -14.49
N LEU A 51 8.11 6.43 -15.73
CA LEU A 51 8.97 6.20 -16.89
C LEU A 51 9.87 7.40 -17.20
N ALA A 52 9.36 8.63 -17.05
CA ALA A 52 10.12 9.85 -17.25
C ALA A 52 11.22 10.04 -16.19
N ALA A 53 10.92 9.79 -14.91
CA ALA A 53 11.91 9.83 -13.83
C ALA A 53 13.05 8.84 -14.08
N ARG A 54 12.71 7.63 -14.51
CA ARG A 54 13.70 6.61 -14.92
C ARG A 54 14.53 7.08 -16.11
N ALA A 55 13.91 7.56 -17.18
CA ALA A 55 14.62 8.03 -18.37
C ALA A 55 15.56 9.21 -18.07
N ALA A 56 15.23 10.04 -17.08
CA ALA A 56 16.07 11.12 -16.58
C ALA A 56 17.24 10.65 -15.67
N GLY A 57 17.28 9.37 -15.32
CA GLY A 57 18.34 8.76 -14.51
C GLY A 57 18.14 8.90 -13.01
N ALA A 58 16.90 8.93 -12.52
CA ALA A 58 16.61 8.86 -11.08
C ALA A 58 17.23 7.63 -10.43
N SER A 59 17.65 7.73 -9.16
CA SER A 59 18.20 6.61 -8.40
C SER A 59 17.13 5.73 -7.74
N ALA A 60 15.95 6.31 -7.46
CA ALA A 60 14.74 5.61 -7.04
C ALA A 60 13.51 6.48 -7.31
N VAL A 61 12.33 5.86 -7.24
CA VAL A 61 11.04 6.55 -7.36
C VAL A 61 10.18 6.28 -6.14
N VAL A 62 9.54 7.33 -5.61
CA VAL A 62 8.43 7.20 -4.66
C VAL A 62 7.13 7.50 -5.40
N LEU A 63 6.24 6.52 -5.47
CA LEU A 63 4.93 6.64 -6.10
C LEU A 63 3.86 6.88 -5.01
N VAL A 64 3.21 8.04 -5.06
CA VAL A 64 2.38 8.59 -3.98
C VAL A 64 0.90 8.27 -4.17
N ASP A 65 0.34 7.37 -3.35
CA ASP A 65 -1.06 6.91 -3.39
C ASP A 65 -1.59 6.68 -4.83
N PRO A 66 -0.95 5.77 -5.60
CA PRO A 66 -1.26 5.57 -7.02
C PRO A 66 -2.70 5.18 -7.27
N ALA A 67 -3.44 5.92 -8.09
CA ALA A 67 -4.76 5.53 -8.56
C ALA A 67 -4.68 4.23 -9.40
N VAL A 68 -5.79 3.50 -9.46
CA VAL A 68 -5.90 2.29 -10.28
C VAL A 68 -5.65 2.65 -11.75
N LEU A 69 -4.78 1.89 -12.42
CA LEU A 69 -4.48 2.12 -13.83
C LEU A 69 -5.73 1.92 -14.70
N PRO A 70 -5.87 2.70 -15.79
CA PRO A 70 -6.81 2.38 -16.85
C PRO A 70 -6.60 0.97 -17.40
N ARG A 71 -7.66 0.38 -17.97
CA ARG A 71 -7.59 -0.95 -18.60
C ARG A 71 -6.54 -0.97 -19.72
N GLY A 72 -5.84 -2.09 -19.85
CA GLY A 72 -4.82 -2.31 -20.90
C GLY A 72 -3.43 -1.75 -20.60
N THR A 73 -3.28 -0.86 -19.61
CA THR A 73 -1.97 -0.31 -19.23
C THR A 73 -1.11 -1.34 -18.49
N VAL A 74 -1.71 -2.23 -17.69
CA VAL A 74 -0.98 -3.25 -16.90
C VAL A 74 -0.49 -4.42 -17.76
N GLU A 75 -1.26 -4.82 -18.77
CA GLU A 75 -1.03 -6.04 -19.55
C GLU A 75 0.05 -5.88 -20.64
N SER A 76 0.43 -4.65 -20.96
CA SER A 76 1.19 -4.33 -22.16
C SER A 76 2.70 -4.16 -21.93
N GLU A 77 3.15 -3.97 -20.69
CA GLU A 77 4.55 -3.63 -20.41
C GLU A 77 5.15 -4.46 -19.28
N ARG A 78 6.27 -5.12 -19.56
CA ARG A 78 7.16 -5.63 -18.51
C ARG A 78 7.80 -4.42 -17.84
N TRP A 79 7.26 -4.01 -16.70
CA TRP A 79 7.77 -2.88 -15.94
C TRP A 79 9.26 -3.07 -15.65
N PRO A 80 10.13 -2.12 -16.05
CA PRO A 80 11.56 -2.29 -15.86
C PRO A 80 11.90 -2.26 -14.36
N GLY A 81 12.88 -3.06 -13.93
CA GLY A 81 13.25 -3.29 -12.52
C GLY A 81 14.64 -2.76 -12.12
N ASP A 82 15.19 -1.84 -12.92
CA ASP A 82 16.55 -1.28 -12.80
C ASP A 82 16.71 -0.22 -11.70
N ILE A 83 15.62 0.35 -11.19
CA ILE A 83 15.66 1.27 -10.04
C ILE A 83 14.57 0.90 -9.04
N PRO A 84 14.79 1.08 -7.73
CA PRO A 84 13.75 0.82 -6.73
C PRO A 84 12.55 1.75 -6.92
N VAL A 85 11.35 1.17 -6.85
CA VAL A 85 10.09 1.91 -6.82
C VAL A 85 9.41 1.65 -5.49
N ILE A 86 9.36 2.66 -4.64
CA ILE A 86 8.67 2.62 -3.34
C ILE A 86 7.25 3.12 -3.55
N VAL A 87 6.27 2.32 -3.15
CA VAL A 87 4.87 2.71 -3.27
C VAL A 87 4.38 3.18 -1.90
N GLU A 88 3.99 4.44 -1.81
CA GLU A 88 3.32 4.96 -0.63
C GLU A 88 1.81 4.74 -0.76
N ARG A 89 1.25 3.93 0.14
CA ARG A 89 -0.20 3.74 0.28
C ARG A 89 -0.59 4.10 1.71
N PRO A 90 -1.16 5.29 1.95
CA PRO A 90 -1.47 5.74 3.31
C PRO A 90 -2.36 4.78 4.11
N ARG A 91 -3.23 4.03 3.42
CA ARG A 91 -4.12 3.03 4.02
C ARG A 91 -3.51 1.63 4.13
N LEU A 92 -2.31 1.41 3.59
CA LEU A 92 -1.53 0.18 3.64
C LEU A 92 -0.08 0.52 4.00
N ARG A 93 0.12 1.20 5.14
CA ARG A 93 1.45 1.57 5.58
C ARG A 93 2.25 0.34 6.02
N PRO A 94 3.51 0.17 5.58
CA PRO A 94 4.32 -1.00 5.93
C PRO A 94 4.58 -1.20 7.43
N ASP A 95 4.69 -0.11 8.20
CA ASP A 95 4.88 -0.18 9.66
C ASP A 95 3.60 -0.65 10.37
N VAL A 96 2.43 -0.21 9.92
CA VAL A 96 1.13 -0.68 10.42
C VAL A 96 0.88 -2.15 10.03
N VAL A 97 1.26 -2.55 8.81
CA VAL A 97 1.23 -3.96 8.38
C VAL A 97 2.15 -4.80 9.27
N SER A 98 3.37 -4.34 9.54
CA SER A 98 4.31 -5.01 10.44
C SER A 98 3.74 -5.15 11.85
N ASP A 99 3.06 -4.13 12.39
CA ASP A 99 2.40 -4.20 13.69
C ASP A 99 1.32 -5.27 13.71
N ALA A 100 0.48 -5.34 12.67
CA ALA A 100 -0.57 -6.35 12.57
C ALA A 100 0.00 -7.77 12.48
N ILE A 101 1.09 -7.98 11.73
CA ILE A 101 1.76 -9.28 11.64
C ILE A 101 2.42 -9.64 12.96
N GLN A 102 3.18 -8.72 13.57
CA GLN A 102 3.87 -8.95 14.84
C GLN A 102 2.89 -9.22 15.98
N ALA A 103 1.76 -8.52 16.01
CA ALA A 103 0.73 -8.71 17.01
C ALA A 103 0.22 -10.15 17.04
N ARG A 104 0.31 -10.90 15.93
CA ARG A 104 -0.10 -12.31 15.86
C ARG A 104 0.93 -13.29 16.41
N GLY A 105 2.18 -12.85 16.66
CA GLY A 105 3.20 -13.67 17.31
C GLY A 105 3.50 -14.99 16.60
N GLY A 106 3.37 -15.02 15.27
CA GLY A 106 3.57 -16.23 14.46
C GLY A 106 2.35 -17.14 14.32
N SER A 107 1.22 -16.86 15.00
CA SER A 107 -0.02 -17.62 14.78
C SER A 107 -0.47 -17.49 13.32
N PRO A 108 -0.85 -18.57 12.61
CA PRO A 108 -1.27 -18.52 11.21
C PRO A 108 -2.66 -17.91 11.05
N ALA A 109 -2.92 -17.19 9.96
CA ALA A 109 -4.28 -16.72 9.66
C ALA A 109 -5.13 -17.92 9.22
N ARG A 110 -6.40 -17.95 9.62
CA ARG A 110 -7.36 -18.98 9.21
C ARG A 110 -8.44 -18.42 8.29
N ILE A 111 -8.85 -17.18 8.54
CA ILE A 111 -9.78 -16.42 7.70
C ILE A 111 -9.34 -14.96 7.72
N ILE A 112 -9.44 -14.29 6.58
CA ILE A 112 -9.25 -12.84 6.49
C ILE A 112 -10.53 -12.23 5.92
N THR A 113 -11.07 -11.20 6.56
CA THR A 113 -12.19 -10.43 6.01
C THR A 113 -11.78 -8.98 5.90
N VAL A 114 -12.13 -8.34 4.79
CA VAL A 114 -11.94 -6.92 4.58
C VAL A 114 -13.27 -6.30 4.23
N GLU A 115 -13.59 -5.21 4.91
CA GLU A 115 -14.78 -4.40 4.65
C GLU A 115 -14.33 -2.99 4.25
N CYS A 116 -14.85 -2.53 3.12
CA CYS A 116 -14.57 -1.21 2.57
C CYS A 116 -15.86 -0.40 2.48
N ALA A 117 -15.85 0.85 2.91
CA ALA A 117 -16.93 1.80 2.65
C ALA A 117 -16.36 3.16 2.26
N ALA A 118 -16.70 3.68 1.07
CA ALA A 118 -16.23 4.98 0.59
C ALA A 118 -17.22 5.60 -0.41
N PRO A 119 -17.10 6.90 -0.71
CA PRO A 119 -17.70 7.50 -1.89
C PRO A 119 -17.34 6.72 -3.16
N ALA A 120 -18.22 6.73 -4.16
CA ALA A 120 -18.05 5.97 -5.40
C ALA A 120 -16.70 6.24 -6.10
N ALA A 121 -16.21 7.48 -6.05
CA ALA A 121 -14.92 7.85 -6.62
C ALA A 121 -13.71 7.24 -5.88
N GLY A 122 -13.85 6.91 -4.60
CA GLY A 122 -12.77 6.40 -3.75
C GLY A 122 -12.79 4.89 -3.52
N VAL A 123 -13.90 4.20 -3.87
CA VAL A 123 -14.08 2.77 -3.55
C VAL A 123 -13.00 1.89 -4.20
N GLY A 124 -12.58 2.19 -5.43
CA GLY A 124 -11.53 1.43 -6.11
C GLY A 124 -10.18 1.49 -5.42
N ALA A 125 -9.81 2.66 -4.88
CA ALA A 125 -8.56 2.83 -4.13
C ALA A 125 -8.59 2.04 -2.80
N LEU A 126 -9.75 2.01 -2.13
CA LEU A 126 -9.93 1.21 -0.92
C LEU A 126 -9.91 -0.29 -1.20
N ILE A 127 -10.59 -0.76 -2.24
CA ILE A 127 -10.58 -2.17 -2.65
C ILE A 127 -9.14 -2.63 -2.91
N ARG A 128 -8.36 -1.83 -3.64
CA ARG A 128 -6.94 -2.10 -3.90
C ARG A 128 -6.16 -2.25 -2.60
N ASP A 129 -6.34 -1.32 -1.66
CA ASP A 129 -5.70 -1.37 -0.33
C ASP A 129 -6.19 -2.55 0.50
N GLY A 130 -7.45 -2.94 0.37
CA GLY A 130 -8.00 -4.18 0.92
C GLY A 130 -7.29 -5.43 0.42
N PHE A 131 -7.04 -5.55 -0.89
CA PHE A 131 -6.26 -6.66 -1.44
C PHE A 131 -4.82 -6.66 -0.94
N GLY A 132 -4.18 -5.49 -0.86
CA GLY A 132 -2.83 -5.40 -0.29
C GLY A 132 -2.75 -5.84 1.17
N TRP A 133 -3.79 -5.54 1.97
CA TRP A 133 -3.91 -6.03 3.34
C TRP A 133 -4.04 -7.55 3.40
N MET A 134 -4.95 -8.12 2.61
CA MET A 134 -5.14 -9.58 2.54
C MET A 134 -3.84 -10.29 2.15
N ARG A 135 -3.16 -9.81 1.10
CA ARG A 135 -1.91 -10.37 0.60
C ARG A 135 -0.82 -10.36 1.67
N SER A 136 -0.67 -9.22 2.36
CA SER A 136 0.31 -9.05 3.43
C SER A 136 0.04 -9.96 4.62
N LEU A 137 -1.23 -10.10 5.02
CA LEU A 137 -1.62 -10.88 6.20
C LEU A 137 -1.68 -12.39 5.92
N ALA A 138 -1.96 -12.78 4.68
CA ALA A 138 -1.87 -14.16 4.22
C ALA A 138 -0.42 -14.59 3.96
N GLY A 139 0.49 -13.64 3.71
CA GLY A 139 1.90 -13.91 3.44
C GLY A 139 2.16 -14.44 2.02
N GLY A 140 1.30 -14.13 1.05
CA GLY A 140 1.41 -14.64 -0.31
C GLY A 140 0.39 -14.04 -1.27
N SER A 141 0.50 -14.41 -2.55
CA SER A 141 -0.40 -13.96 -3.62
C SER A 141 -1.85 -14.31 -3.34
N LEU A 142 -2.79 -13.58 -3.95
CA LEU A 142 -4.22 -13.84 -3.84
C LEU A 142 -4.78 -14.29 -5.20
N ALA A 143 -5.75 -15.19 -5.17
CA ALA A 143 -6.51 -15.61 -6.34
C ALA A 143 -7.99 -15.38 -6.11
N LEU A 144 -8.60 -14.54 -6.95
CA LEU A 144 -10.05 -14.31 -6.97
C LEU A 144 -10.76 -15.61 -7.38
N GLN A 145 -11.67 -16.10 -6.52
CA GLN A 145 -12.44 -17.33 -6.75
C GLN A 145 -13.81 -17.02 -7.33
N SER A 146 -14.50 -16.06 -6.74
CA SER A 146 -15.80 -15.60 -7.18
C SER A 146 -16.04 -14.17 -6.73
N SER A 147 -16.90 -13.47 -7.45
CA SER A 147 -17.36 -12.14 -7.09
C SER A 147 -18.83 -11.97 -7.45
N VAL A 148 -19.50 -11.08 -6.72
CA VAL A 148 -20.83 -10.59 -7.04
C VAL A 148 -20.86 -9.09 -6.83
N ALA A 149 -21.50 -8.39 -7.77
CA ALA A 149 -21.67 -6.95 -7.71
C ALA A 149 -23.16 -6.59 -7.79
N THR A 150 -23.50 -5.49 -7.11
CA THR A 150 -24.74 -4.75 -7.26
C THR A 150 -24.40 -3.32 -7.71
N ALA A 151 -25.40 -2.47 -7.88
CA ALA A 151 -25.18 -1.06 -8.20
C ALA A 151 -24.35 -0.31 -7.15
N HIS A 152 -24.35 -0.76 -5.89
CA HIS A 152 -23.73 -0.04 -4.77
C HIS A 152 -22.78 -0.88 -3.92
N SER A 153 -22.73 -2.20 -4.13
CA SER A 153 -21.91 -3.10 -3.33
C SER A 153 -21.23 -4.16 -4.17
N ARG A 154 -20.10 -4.64 -3.68
CA ARG A 154 -19.32 -5.72 -4.29
C ARG A 154 -18.85 -6.65 -3.19
N ILE A 155 -18.88 -7.95 -3.47
CA ILE A 155 -18.34 -8.97 -2.58
C ILE A 155 -17.45 -9.89 -3.42
N ALA A 156 -16.29 -10.25 -2.89
CA ALA A 156 -15.34 -11.16 -3.49
C ALA A 156 -14.93 -12.24 -2.50
N LEU A 157 -14.83 -13.48 -2.99
CA LEU A 157 -14.17 -14.59 -2.32
C LEU A 157 -12.80 -14.79 -2.98
N LEU A 158 -11.76 -14.88 -2.16
CA LEU A 158 -10.38 -15.10 -2.57
C LEU A 158 -9.78 -16.25 -1.78
N ASN A 159 -8.74 -16.86 -2.33
CA ASN A 159 -7.83 -17.72 -1.60
C ASN A 159 -6.43 -17.14 -1.68
N SER A 160 -5.67 -17.21 -0.60
CA SER A 160 -4.22 -17.05 -0.69
C SER A 160 -3.63 -18.23 -1.46
N GLY A 161 -2.52 -17.99 -2.17
CA GLY A 161 -1.68 -19.05 -2.72
C GLY A 161 -1.20 -20.00 -1.63
N GLU A 162 -0.73 -21.19 -2.04
CA GLU A 162 -0.20 -22.19 -1.12
C GLU A 162 0.97 -21.60 -0.31
N TYR A 163 0.78 -21.49 1.01
CA TYR A 163 1.87 -21.27 1.96
C TYR A 163 2.03 -22.52 2.84
N THR A 164 3.08 -22.54 3.67
CA THR A 164 3.44 -23.66 4.56
C THR A 164 2.36 -24.08 5.57
N GLY A 165 1.18 -23.44 5.59
CA GLY A 165 0.03 -23.77 6.42
C GLY A 165 -1.31 -23.93 5.66
N GLY A 166 -1.32 -24.02 4.33
CA GLY A 166 -2.51 -24.24 3.50
C GLY A 166 -2.89 -23.01 2.66
N ALA A 167 -4.14 -22.93 2.21
CA ALA A 167 -4.70 -21.71 1.63
C ALA A 167 -5.54 -21.00 2.69
N VAL A 168 -5.39 -19.68 2.85
CA VAL A 168 -6.26 -18.87 3.72
C VAL A 168 -7.43 -18.36 2.88
N PRO A 169 -8.68 -18.74 3.19
CA PRO A 169 -9.85 -18.11 2.60
C PRO A 169 -9.92 -16.64 3.03
N ALA A 170 -10.19 -15.77 2.07
CA ALA A 170 -10.35 -14.34 2.31
C ALA A 170 -11.62 -13.79 1.65
N THR A 171 -12.31 -12.87 2.31
CA THR A 171 -13.49 -12.19 1.76
C THR A 171 -13.30 -10.68 1.74
N LEU A 172 -13.64 -10.03 0.63
CA LEU A 172 -13.69 -8.58 0.52
C LEU A 172 -15.14 -8.17 0.31
N SER A 173 -15.66 -7.27 1.13
CA SER A 173 -16.90 -6.55 0.87
C SER A 173 -16.57 -5.07 0.67
N ALA A 174 -17.21 -4.45 -0.31
CA ALA A 174 -17.05 -3.03 -0.58
C ALA A 174 -18.41 -2.40 -0.85
N THR A 175 -18.68 -1.25 -0.25
CA THR A 175 -19.92 -0.51 -0.43
C THR A 175 -19.63 0.94 -0.79
N ALA A 176 -20.23 1.39 -1.89
CA ALA A 176 -20.27 2.80 -2.23
C ALA A 176 -21.29 3.50 -1.32
N ILE A 177 -20.82 4.41 -0.47
CA ILE A 177 -21.65 5.20 0.44
C ILE A 177 -21.74 6.66 -0.02
N GLY A 178 -22.88 7.30 0.22
CA GLY A 178 -23.02 8.74 0.06
C GLY A 178 -22.57 9.48 1.31
N GLY A 179 -22.02 10.68 1.18
CA GLY A 179 -21.63 11.51 2.33
C GLY A 179 -20.82 12.74 1.92
N PRO A 180 -20.66 13.72 2.84
CA PRO A 180 -19.95 14.97 2.55
C PRO A 180 -18.43 14.86 2.70
N HIS A 181 -17.92 13.77 3.28
CA HIS A 181 -16.49 13.60 3.55
C HIS A 181 -15.83 12.75 2.48
N ASP A 182 -14.72 13.26 1.96
CA ASP A 182 -13.80 12.48 1.15
C ASP A 182 -13.09 11.43 2.03
N GLY A 183 -12.81 10.27 1.44
CA GLY A 183 -12.16 9.15 2.10
C GLY A 183 -13.12 8.02 2.49
N GLY A 184 -12.60 6.99 3.15
CA GLY A 184 -13.39 5.83 3.49
C GLY A 184 -12.94 5.07 4.73
N LEU A 185 -13.78 4.12 5.09
CA LEU A 185 -13.54 3.12 6.11
C LEU A 185 -12.95 1.87 5.45
N LEU A 186 -11.82 1.40 5.96
CA LEU A 186 -11.28 0.09 5.68
C LEU A 186 -11.13 -0.65 7.01
N GLN A 187 -11.84 -1.76 7.16
CA GLN A 187 -11.72 -2.65 8.29
C GLN A 187 -11.18 -3.99 7.81
N VAL A 188 -10.13 -4.48 8.47
CA VAL A 188 -9.51 -5.78 8.19
C VAL A 188 -9.60 -6.60 9.45
N LEU A 189 -10.16 -7.79 9.36
CA LEU A 189 -10.25 -8.74 10.44
C LEU A 189 -9.53 -10.02 10.03
N VAL A 190 -8.56 -10.43 10.83
CA VAL A 190 -7.86 -11.70 10.69
C VAL A 190 -8.25 -12.58 11.86
N LEU A 191 -8.78 -13.75 11.54
CA LEU A 191 -9.20 -14.74 12.51
C LEU A 191 -8.28 -15.96 12.45
N GLY A 192 -7.98 -16.50 13.62
CA GLY A 192 -7.20 -17.70 13.86
C GLY A 192 -7.14 -17.95 15.35
N GLU A 193 -6.02 -18.44 15.85
CA GLU A 193 -5.75 -18.53 17.29
C GLU A 193 -5.66 -17.13 17.94
N VAL A 194 -5.35 -16.11 17.13
CA VAL A 194 -5.34 -14.69 17.48
C VAL A 194 -6.32 -13.96 16.56
N ARG A 195 -7.22 -13.17 17.15
CA ARG A 195 -8.05 -12.21 16.39
C ARG A 195 -7.26 -10.92 16.26
N THR A 196 -7.00 -10.46 15.05
CA THR A 196 -6.40 -9.15 14.78
C THR A 196 -7.36 -8.30 13.98
N GLU A 197 -7.58 -7.07 14.42
CA GLU A 197 -8.44 -6.10 13.77
C GLU A 197 -7.61 -4.87 13.41
N VAL A 198 -7.71 -4.44 12.16
CA VAL A 198 -7.12 -3.21 11.66
C VAL A 198 -8.25 -2.31 11.18
N THR A 199 -8.27 -1.07 11.64
CA THR A 199 -9.27 -0.08 11.23
C THR A 199 -8.55 1.15 10.69
N PHE A 200 -8.92 1.55 9.48
CA PHE A 200 -8.63 2.86 8.92
C PHE A 200 -9.95 3.60 8.73
N ASP A 201 -10.10 4.70 9.44
CA ASP A 201 -11.22 5.64 9.26
C ASP A 201 -10.62 6.98 8.89
N GLN A 202 -10.56 7.25 7.57
CA GLN A 202 -9.95 8.48 7.06
C GLN A 202 -10.71 9.73 7.53
N PRO A 203 -12.06 9.79 7.50
CA PRO A 203 -12.80 10.92 8.07
C PRO A 203 -12.46 11.19 9.54
N ALA A 204 -12.24 10.15 10.35
CA ALA A 204 -11.84 10.29 11.75
C ALA A 204 -10.33 10.46 11.98
N GLY A 205 -9.50 10.38 10.92
CA GLY A 205 -8.04 10.38 11.04
C GLY A 205 -7.49 9.21 11.87
N LEU A 206 -8.24 8.10 11.95
CA LEU A 206 -7.94 6.98 12.83
C LEU A 206 -7.27 5.85 12.07
N VAL A 207 -6.14 5.39 12.61
CA VAL A 207 -5.53 4.10 12.28
C VAL A 207 -5.37 3.32 13.57
N ARG A 208 -5.94 2.11 13.61
CA ARG A 208 -5.92 1.27 14.81
C ARG A 208 -5.57 -0.16 14.42
N VAL A 209 -4.65 -0.77 15.17
CA VAL A 209 -4.38 -2.20 15.13
C VAL A 209 -4.58 -2.74 16.53
N GLU A 210 -5.51 -3.67 16.66
CA GLU A 210 -5.82 -4.35 17.91
C GLU A 210 -5.74 -5.86 17.70
N SER A 211 -5.31 -6.60 18.71
CA SER A 211 -5.30 -8.06 18.67
C SER A 211 -5.73 -8.64 19.98
N LEU A 212 -6.61 -9.64 19.94
CA LEU A 212 -7.07 -10.38 21.10
C LEU A 212 -6.47 -11.78 21.07
N LYS A 213 -5.79 -12.11 22.16
CA LYS A 213 -5.20 -13.42 22.44
C LYS A 213 -5.85 -13.99 23.70
N GLY A 214 -5.64 -15.28 23.97
CA GLY A 214 -6.07 -15.89 25.24
C GLY A 214 -5.53 -15.18 26.49
N GLU A 215 -4.39 -14.51 26.37
CA GLU A 215 -3.72 -13.79 27.46
C GLU A 215 -4.18 -12.33 27.63
N GLY A 216 -4.98 -11.80 26.70
CA GLY A 216 -5.48 -10.42 26.73
C GLY A 216 -5.44 -9.70 25.39
N ALA A 217 -5.60 -8.37 25.45
CA ALA A 217 -5.60 -7.52 24.27
C ALA A 217 -4.27 -6.78 24.10
N PHE A 218 -3.78 -6.74 22.86
CA PHE A 218 -2.68 -5.91 22.41
C PHE A 218 -3.23 -4.77 21.55
N ARG A 219 -2.71 -3.56 21.74
CA ARG A 219 -2.99 -2.41 20.89
C ARG A 219 -1.68 -1.83 20.40
N ALA A 220 -1.53 -1.70 19.09
CA ALA A 220 -0.31 -1.15 18.51
C ALA A 220 -0.15 0.34 18.89
N PRO A 221 1.11 0.82 19.04
CA PRO A 221 1.37 2.21 19.32
C PRO A 221 0.95 3.12 18.15
N VAL A 222 0.60 4.37 18.47
CA VAL A 222 0.32 5.39 17.46
C VAL A 222 1.59 5.72 16.67
N ARG A 223 1.48 5.78 15.35
CA ARG A 223 2.58 6.15 14.45
C ARG A 223 2.59 7.65 14.20
N TYR A 224 3.56 8.34 14.79
CA TYR A 224 3.73 9.80 14.63
C TYR A 224 4.52 10.20 13.38
N GLU A 225 5.28 9.27 12.78
CA GLU A 225 5.96 9.51 11.50
C GLU A 225 4.92 9.60 10.37
N SER A 226 5.01 10.65 9.56
CA SER A 226 4.17 10.83 8.37
C SER A 226 4.45 9.75 7.32
N SER A 227 3.46 9.41 6.49
CA SER A 227 3.64 8.43 5.42
C SER A 227 4.69 8.87 4.40
N ALA A 228 4.74 10.18 4.06
CA ALA A 228 5.74 10.75 3.17
C ALA A 228 7.17 10.60 3.71
N ARG A 229 7.39 10.89 5.01
CA ARG A 229 8.72 10.71 5.64
C ARG A 229 9.13 9.25 5.70
N LEU A 230 8.20 8.35 6.02
CA LEU A 230 8.44 6.91 5.97
C LEU A 230 8.81 6.44 4.56
N ALA A 231 8.07 6.88 3.54
CA ALA A 231 8.32 6.52 2.14
C ALA A 231 9.69 7.00 1.65
N LEU A 232 10.08 8.25 1.96
CA LEU A 232 11.42 8.77 1.64
C LEU A 232 12.52 7.96 2.33
N ARG A 233 12.35 7.65 3.62
CA ARG A 233 13.34 6.85 4.36
C ARG A 233 13.48 5.44 3.77
N ARG A 234 12.38 4.84 3.31
CA ARG A 234 12.40 3.55 2.59
C ARG A 234 13.11 3.67 1.24
N ALA A 235 12.88 4.74 0.48
CA ALA A 235 13.54 4.96 -0.81
C ALA A 235 15.06 5.13 -0.65
N ILE A 236 15.48 5.95 0.32
CA ILE A 236 16.89 6.11 0.68
C ILE A 236 17.51 4.77 1.10
N GLY A 237 16.80 4.00 1.92
CA GLY A 237 17.24 2.66 2.33
C GLY A 237 17.37 1.68 1.15
N ALA A 238 16.47 1.76 0.17
CA ALA A 238 16.56 0.94 -1.04
C ALA A 238 17.77 1.31 -1.89
N CYS A 239 18.04 2.61 -2.09
CA CYS A 239 19.24 3.08 -2.78
C CYS A 239 20.54 2.62 -2.11
N LEU A 240 20.56 2.53 -0.78
CA LEU A 240 21.74 2.11 -0.02
C LEU A 240 21.95 0.59 0.00
N SER A 241 20.87 -0.19 -0.07
CA SER A 241 20.93 -1.64 0.12
C SER A 241 21.04 -2.43 -1.19
N ASP A 242 20.85 -1.79 -2.34
CA ASP A 242 20.79 -2.40 -3.68
C ASP A 242 19.84 -3.61 -3.75
N ARG A 243 18.85 -3.64 -2.84
CA ARG A 243 17.85 -4.71 -2.80
C ARG A 243 16.64 -4.30 -3.62
N PRO A 244 16.12 -5.20 -4.48
CA PRO A 244 14.89 -4.92 -5.20
C PRO A 244 13.73 -4.71 -4.22
N SER A 245 12.88 -3.73 -4.50
CA SER A 245 11.62 -3.52 -3.80
C SER A 245 10.51 -4.27 -4.54
N ALA A 246 9.69 -5.00 -3.79
CA ALA A 246 8.51 -5.69 -4.32
C ALA A 246 7.29 -4.76 -4.47
N ASP A 247 7.36 -3.52 -3.98
CA ASP A 247 6.21 -2.63 -3.83
C ASP A 247 5.43 -2.42 -5.14
N LEU A 248 6.13 -2.26 -6.27
CA LEU A 248 5.48 -2.06 -7.57
C LEU A 248 4.80 -3.34 -8.07
N GLU A 249 5.47 -4.48 -7.98
CA GLU A 249 4.89 -5.76 -8.38
C GLU A 249 3.63 -6.07 -7.55
N GLU A 250 3.73 -5.89 -6.24
CA GLU A 250 2.63 -6.03 -5.30
C GLU A 250 1.46 -5.08 -5.64
N LEU A 251 1.75 -3.82 -5.95
CA LEU A 251 0.73 -2.87 -6.39
C LEU A 251 0.02 -3.34 -7.65
N LEU A 252 0.76 -3.83 -8.64
CA LEU A 252 0.20 -4.28 -9.92
C LEU A 252 -0.69 -5.51 -9.74
N GLN A 253 -0.30 -6.46 -8.87
CA GLN A 253 -1.14 -7.59 -8.48
C GLN A 253 -2.44 -7.13 -7.83
N ASP A 254 -2.35 -6.21 -6.85
CA ASP A 254 -3.52 -5.65 -6.16
C ASP A 254 -4.43 -4.87 -7.13
N MET A 255 -3.86 -4.17 -8.11
CA MET A 255 -4.61 -3.45 -9.17
C MET A 255 -5.33 -4.41 -10.11
N ALA A 256 -4.69 -5.51 -10.52
CA ALA A 256 -5.31 -6.51 -11.39
C ALA A 256 -6.54 -7.15 -10.72
N LEU A 257 -6.45 -7.49 -9.43
CA LEU A 257 -7.60 -7.98 -8.65
C LEU A 257 -8.68 -6.92 -8.49
N THR A 258 -8.29 -5.66 -8.30
CA THR A 258 -9.23 -4.52 -8.23
C THR A 258 -10.00 -4.37 -9.53
N GLN A 259 -9.32 -4.42 -10.68
CA GLN A 259 -9.97 -4.35 -11.99
C GLN A 259 -10.92 -5.54 -12.19
N ALA A 260 -10.47 -6.76 -11.90
CA ALA A 260 -11.31 -7.96 -12.02
C ALA A 260 -12.60 -7.85 -11.17
N LEU A 261 -12.50 -7.30 -9.95
CA LEU A 261 -13.67 -7.10 -9.09
C LEU A 261 -14.56 -5.93 -9.54
N LEU A 262 -14.01 -4.89 -10.16
CA LEU A 262 -14.79 -3.76 -10.68
C LEU A 262 -15.54 -4.11 -11.98
N ASP A 263 -15.02 -5.08 -12.73
CA ASP A 263 -15.54 -5.50 -14.03
C ASP A 263 -16.61 -6.60 -13.95
N GLY A 264 -16.59 -7.41 -12.88
CA GLY A 264 -17.65 -8.36 -12.54
C GLY A 264 -18.89 -7.72 -11.94
#